data_AF-A0A954GQI7-F1
#
_entry.id   AF-A0A954GQI7-F1
#
_cell.length_a   1.000
_cell.length_b   1.000
_cell.length_c   1.000
_cell.angle_alpha   90.00
_cell.angle_beta   90.00
_cell.angle_gamma   90.00
#
_symmetry.space_group_name_H-M   'P 1'
#
loop_
_entity.id
_entity.type
_entity.pdbx_description
1 polymer ?
#
loop_
_entity_poly.entity_id
_entity_poly.type
_entity_poly.pdbx_seq_one_letter_code
_entity_poly.pdbx_strand_id
1 'polypeptide(L)'
;MELFEFLDYVKSLAAEMRKGDAPAATLEEWKQAREQLRQRLIENWGGFPETACDLDPQKVGEFQREGYRVERLHFQTRPGIRMTANAYVPDKPGRHPAVLSVHGHWQLAKSQPEIQSRCIGLAKLGFFVLMVDAFGAGERGIGKALGEYHGEMVAGTLWPTGLPLAGLQVYENSRAVDYLQARPEVDPNRIGITGASGGGNQTMYAGAMDDRLKCVVPVCSVGTYQAYLGAACCMCEVTPGALSHTEEGAILSLVAPRGLMLINATRDAFQFSVGEGAKSLAFAK
;
A
#
# COMPACT_ATOMS: atom_id res chain seq x y z
N MET A 1 8.47 12.54 -35.25
CA MET A 1 8.67 11.67 -34.09
C MET A 1 7.33 11.02 -33.80
N GLU A 2 7.12 9.81 -34.30
CA GLU A 2 5.87 9.10 -34.05
C GLU A 2 5.80 8.74 -32.55
N LEU A 3 4.60 8.72 -31.97
CA LEU A 3 4.38 8.44 -30.54
C LEU A 3 5.08 7.13 -30.09
N PHE A 4 5.23 6.17 -31.00
CA PHE A 4 5.92 4.90 -30.78
C PHE A 4 7.44 5.07 -30.59
N GLU A 5 8.10 5.94 -31.35
CA GLU A 5 9.56 6.14 -31.26
C GLU A 5 9.97 6.69 -29.88
N PHE A 6 9.17 7.58 -29.30
CA PHE A 6 9.46 8.14 -27.98
C PHE A 6 9.27 7.10 -26.86
N LEU A 7 8.19 6.31 -26.92
CA LEU A 7 7.97 5.26 -25.92
C LEU A 7 9.06 4.19 -25.97
N ASP A 8 9.50 3.80 -27.17
CA ASP A 8 10.59 2.83 -27.34
C ASP A 8 11.92 3.37 -26.81
N TYR A 9 12.20 4.67 -27.00
CA TYR A 9 13.34 5.34 -26.37
C TYR A 9 13.28 5.25 -24.84
N VAL A 10 12.14 5.59 -24.22
CA VAL A 10 11.95 5.55 -22.77
C VAL A 10 12.11 4.11 -22.23
N LYS A 11 11.55 3.12 -22.91
CA LYS A 11 11.70 1.70 -22.54
C LYS A 11 13.15 1.22 -22.66
N SER A 12 13.86 1.63 -23.71
CA SER A 12 15.28 1.27 -23.89
C SER A 12 16.16 1.87 -22.79
N LEU A 13 15.89 3.13 -22.40
CA LEU A 13 16.56 3.78 -21.29
C LEU A 13 16.35 3.02 -19.97
N ALA A 14 15.11 2.63 -19.69
CA ALA A 14 14.78 1.88 -18.49
C ALA A 14 15.43 0.48 -18.45
N ALA A 15 15.45 -0.22 -19.58
CA ALA A 15 16.12 -1.51 -19.69
C ALA A 15 17.63 -1.38 -19.43
N GLU A 16 18.28 -0.34 -19.95
CA GLU A 16 19.72 -0.12 -19.70
C GLU A 16 19.98 0.25 -18.22
N MET A 17 19.10 1.05 -17.58
CA MET A 17 19.21 1.38 -16.15
C MET A 17 19.22 0.14 -15.23
N ARG A 18 18.49 -0.93 -15.60
CA ARG A 18 18.30 -2.14 -14.78
C ARG A 18 18.97 -3.40 -15.35
N LYS A 19 19.79 -3.28 -16.39
CA LYS A 19 20.43 -4.41 -17.10
C LYS A 19 21.32 -5.28 -16.21
N GLY A 20 21.93 -4.69 -15.17
CA GLY A 20 22.84 -5.35 -14.24
C GLY A 20 22.19 -5.81 -12.94
N ASP A 21 20.86 -5.74 -12.84
CA ASP A 21 20.14 -6.10 -11.62
C ASP A 21 20.34 -7.56 -11.25
N ALA A 22 20.76 -7.78 -10.00
CA ALA A 22 20.83 -9.09 -9.40
C ALA A 22 20.37 -9.01 -7.94
N PRO A 23 19.70 -10.05 -7.43
CA PRO A 23 19.46 -10.19 -5.99
C PRO A 23 20.79 -10.22 -5.21
N ALA A 24 20.75 -9.78 -3.96
CA ALA A 24 21.90 -9.89 -3.06
C ALA A 24 22.31 -11.37 -2.89
N ALA A 25 23.60 -11.67 -2.98
CA ALA A 25 24.11 -13.04 -2.92
C ALA A 25 24.26 -13.55 -1.49
N THR A 26 24.37 -12.63 -0.52
CA THR A 26 24.52 -12.96 0.90
C THR A 26 23.52 -12.21 1.78
N LEU A 27 23.29 -12.72 2.99
CA LEU A 27 22.43 -12.06 3.98
C LEU A 27 22.95 -10.66 4.36
N GLU A 28 24.28 -10.49 4.45
CA GLU A 28 24.87 -9.19 4.80
C GLU A 28 24.73 -8.17 3.67
N GLU A 29 24.94 -8.59 2.42
CA GLU A 29 24.63 -7.76 1.25
C GLU A 29 23.15 -7.37 1.22
N TRP A 30 22.26 -8.31 1.50
CA TRP A 30 20.81 -8.04 1.53
C TRP A 30 20.45 -7.02 2.62
N LYS A 31 21.01 -7.16 3.83
CA LYS A 31 20.79 -6.19 4.92
C LYS A 31 21.26 -4.79 4.53
N GLN A 32 22.41 -4.66 3.89
CA GLN A 32 22.93 -3.37 3.44
C GLN A 32 22.06 -2.78 2.32
N ALA A 33 21.70 -3.59 1.33
CA ALA A 33 20.83 -3.18 0.22
C ALA A 33 19.44 -2.77 0.73
N ARG A 34 18.91 -3.46 1.74
CA ARG A 34 17.62 -3.15 2.38
C ARG A 34 17.59 -1.75 2.97
N GLU A 35 18.58 -1.39 3.78
CA GLU A 35 18.64 -0.06 4.41
C GLU A 35 18.78 1.04 3.36
N GLN A 36 19.68 0.85 2.38
CA GLN A 36 19.89 1.81 1.30
C GLN A 36 18.64 1.98 0.44
N LEU A 37 17.95 0.89 0.11
CA LEU A 37 16.74 0.93 -0.70
C LEU A 37 15.59 1.63 0.04
N ARG A 38 15.37 1.31 1.32
CA ARG A 38 14.37 2.00 2.14
C ARG A 38 14.63 3.49 2.21
N GLN A 39 15.87 3.90 2.42
CA GLN A 39 16.25 5.31 2.45
C GLN A 39 15.92 6.01 1.12
N ARG A 40 16.35 5.43 -0.01
CA ARG A 40 16.09 6.00 -1.34
C ARG A 40 14.61 6.09 -1.68
N LEU A 41 13.82 5.08 -1.30
CA LEU A 41 12.37 5.10 -1.46
C LEU A 41 11.72 6.22 -0.63
N ILE A 42 12.14 6.40 0.64
CA ILE A 42 11.67 7.51 1.48
C ILE A 42 12.00 8.85 0.82
N GLU A 43 13.20 9.01 0.25
CA GLU A 43 13.59 10.21 -0.50
C GLU A 43 12.72 10.44 -1.74
N ASN A 44 12.44 9.39 -2.54
CA ASN A 44 11.53 9.48 -3.70
C ASN A 44 10.10 9.89 -3.27
N TRP A 45 9.69 9.49 -2.07
CA TRP A 45 8.39 9.74 -1.48
C TRP A 45 8.28 11.06 -0.72
N GLY A 46 9.32 11.91 -0.77
CA GLY A 46 9.30 13.23 -0.16
C GLY A 46 9.63 13.26 1.33
N GLY A 47 10.15 12.15 1.88
CA GLY A 47 10.49 12.02 3.29
C GLY A 47 9.29 11.68 4.17
N PHE A 48 9.57 11.08 5.33
CA PHE A 48 8.59 10.85 6.39
C PHE A 48 8.90 11.73 7.60
N PRO A 49 7.88 12.18 8.36
CA PRO A 49 8.10 12.86 9.63
C PRO A 49 8.96 12.00 10.57
N GLU A 50 10.02 12.60 11.13
CA GLU A 50 10.89 11.93 12.11
C GLU A 50 10.14 11.52 13.37
N THR A 51 9.19 12.37 13.80
CA THR A 51 8.31 12.12 14.94
C THR A 51 6.87 12.05 14.45
N ALA A 52 6.21 10.94 14.78
CA ALA A 52 4.79 10.80 14.52
C ALA A 52 3.97 11.68 15.47
N CYS A 53 2.89 12.29 14.97
CA CYS A 53 1.96 13.04 15.81
C CYS A 53 1.12 12.09 16.70
N ASP A 54 0.42 12.63 17.69
CA ASP A 54 -0.56 11.86 18.45
C ASP A 54 -1.68 11.35 17.52
N LEU A 55 -2.04 10.08 17.67
CA LEU A 55 -3.12 9.46 16.87
C LEU A 55 -4.47 10.11 17.13
N ASP A 56 -4.75 10.57 18.36
CA ASP A 56 -6.03 11.17 18.77
C ASP A 56 -7.26 10.44 18.15
N PRO A 57 -7.46 9.14 18.41
CA PRO A 57 -8.53 8.40 17.75
C PRO A 57 -9.92 8.81 18.25
N GLN A 58 -10.85 9.05 17.33
CA GLN A 58 -12.22 9.43 17.64
C GLN A 58 -13.20 8.44 16.99
N LYS A 59 -14.02 7.78 17.81
CA LYS A 59 -15.10 6.90 17.34
C LYS A 59 -16.35 7.73 17.10
N VAL A 60 -16.82 7.77 15.86
CA VAL A 60 -18.00 8.56 15.44
C VAL A 60 -19.30 7.75 15.43
N GLY A 61 -19.20 6.43 15.58
CA GLY A 61 -20.35 5.57 15.83
C GLY A 61 -20.01 4.10 15.62
N GLU A 62 -20.97 3.25 15.88
CA GLU A 62 -20.83 1.80 15.71
C GLU A 62 -22.16 1.15 15.39
N PHE A 63 -22.11 -0.06 14.84
CA PHE A 63 -23.28 -0.92 14.70
C PHE A 63 -22.89 -2.39 14.86
N GLN A 64 -23.80 -3.16 15.45
CA GLN A 64 -23.62 -4.60 15.65
C GLN A 64 -24.01 -5.40 14.41
N ARG A 65 -23.32 -6.53 14.19
CA ARG A 65 -23.66 -7.58 13.23
C ARG A 65 -23.50 -8.95 13.91
N GLU A 66 -23.88 -10.00 13.20
CA GLU A 66 -23.76 -11.36 13.71
C GLU A 66 -22.28 -11.81 13.77
N GLY A 67 -21.73 -11.81 14.99
CA GLY A 67 -20.38 -12.30 15.33
C GLY A 67 -19.27 -11.24 15.27
N TYR A 68 -19.61 -9.99 14.96
CA TYR A 68 -18.68 -8.85 14.95
C TYR A 68 -19.45 -7.53 15.03
N ARG A 69 -18.76 -6.46 15.42
CA ARG A 69 -19.23 -5.07 15.30
C ARG A 69 -18.40 -4.29 14.28
N VAL A 70 -18.98 -3.21 13.76
CA VAL A 70 -18.24 -2.23 12.94
C VAL A 70 -18.21 -0.91 13.67
N GLU A 71 -17.03 -0.43 13.98
CA GLU A 71 -16.78 0.89 14.53
C GLU A 71 -16.37 1.83 13.39
N ARG A 72 -17.03 2.98 13.28
CA ARG A 72 -16.65 4.07 12.38
C ARG A 72 -15.82 5.05 13.18
N LEU A 73 -14.63 5.39 12.68
CA LEU A 73 -13.69 6.21 13.43
C LEU A 73 -12.74 6.96 12.51
N HIS A 74 -12.04 7.94 13.09
CA HIS A 74 -10.94 8.61 12.42
C HIS A 74 -9.82 8.96 13.40
N PHE A 75 -8.57 8.95 12.93
CA PHE A 75 -7.38 9.26 13.71
C PHE A 75 -6.40 10.11 12.89
N GLN A 76 -5.54 10.86 13.57
CA GLN A 76 -4.54 11.68 12.92
C GLN A 76 -3.38 10.84 12.38
N THR A 77 -3.01 11.15 11.15
CA THR A 77 -1.79 10.63 10.51
C THR A 77 -0.71 11.70 10.46
N ARG A 78 -1.10 12.97 10.39
CA ARG A 78 -0.26 14.17 10.54
C ARG A 78 -1.05 15.21 11.36
N PRO A 79 -0.39 16.24 11.93
CA PRO A 79 -1.10 17.29 12.66
C PRO A 79 -2.25 17.89 11.83
N GLY A 80 -3.49 17.75 12.31
CA GLY A 80 -4.70 18.23 11.62
C GLY A 80 -5.17 17.40 10.42
N ILE A 81 -4.39 16.42 9.94
CA ILE A 81 -4.78 15.53 8.83
C ILE A 81 -5.24 14.19 9.40
N ARG A 82 -6.46 13.80 9.03
CA ARG A 82 -7.13 12.63 9.58
C ARG A 82 -7.38 11.56 8.53
N MET A 83 -7.13 10.32 8.92
CA MET A 83 -7.53 9.12 8.22
C MET A 83 -8.88 8.65 8.75
N THR A 84 -9.84 8.44 7.86
CA THR A 84 -11.13 7.84 8.16
C THR A 84 -11.06 6.34 7.98
N ALA A 85 -11.71 5.60 8.87
CA ALA A 85 -11.62 4.15 8.90
C ALA A 85 -12.89 3.48 9.44
N ASN A 86 -13.09 2.23 9.04
CA ASN A 86 -14.02 1.31 9.65
C ASN A 86 -13.23 0.16 10.27
N ALA A 87 -13.35 -0.03 11.59
CA ALA A 87 -12.79 -1.19 12.28
C ALA A 87 -13.86 -2.27 12.44
N TYR A 88 -13.60 -3.45 11.88
CA TYR A 88 -14.43 -4.64 12.04
C TYR A 88 -13.83 -5.47 13.17
N VAL A 89 -14.54 -5.54 14.29
CA VAL A 89 -14.04 -6.14 15.53
C VAL A 89 -14.84 -7.40 15.83
N PRO A 90 -14.22 -8.59 15.85
CA PRO A 90 -14.89 -9.83 16.25
C PRO A 90 -15.48 -9.73 17.66
N ASP A 91 -16.60 -10.41 17.91
CA ASP A 91 -17.23 -10.45 19.25
C ASP A 91 -16.50 -11.42 20.20
N LYS A 92 -15.63 -12.28 19.66
CA LYS A 92 -14.87 -13.25 20.45
C LYS A 92 -13.97 -12.51 21.44
N PRO A 93 -13.89 -12.94 22.71
CA PRO A 93 -13.04 -12.28 23.70
C PRO A 93 -11.55 -12.49 23.41
N GLY A 94 -10.72 -11.55 23.89
CA GLY A 94 -9.26 -11.63 23.81
C GLY A 94 -8.65 -10.77 22.72
N ARG A 95 -7.37 -11.03 22.43
CA ARG A 95 -6.64 -10.37 21.35
C ARG A 95 -6.76 -11.15 20.05
N HIS A 96 -6.88 -10.43 18.93
CA HIS A 96 -7.02 -10.99 17.59
C HIS A 96 -5.79 -10.69 16.74
N PRO A 97 -5.39 -11.61 15.84
CA PRO A 97 -4.58 -11.19 14.71
C PRO A 97 -5.33 -10.08 13.93
N ALA A 98 -4.59 -9.12 13.41
CA ALA A 98 -5.18 -7.98 12.71
C ALA A 98 -4.80 -7.95 11.24
N VAL A 99 -5.69 -7.37 10.42
CA VAL A 99 -5.44 -7.09 9.00
C VAL A 99 -5.68 -5.61 8.75
N LEU A 100 -4.65 -4.90 8.31
CA LEU A 100 -4.80 -3.62 7.64
C LEU A 100 -5.35 -3.89 6.23
N SER A 101 -6.59 -3.49 6.00
CA SER A 101 -7.28 -3.66 4.73
C SER A 101 -7.24 -2.32 4.00
N VAL A 102 -6.58 -2.29 2.85
CA VAL A 102 -6.46 -1.10 2.00
C VAL A 102 -7.22 -1.32 0.70
N HIS A 103 -7.69 -0.23 0.10
CA HIS A 103 -8.42 -0.28 -1.16
C HIS A 103 -7.61 0.34 -2.27
N GLY A 104 -7.86 -0.15 -3.46
CA GLY A 104 -7.50 0.55 -4.69
C GLY A 104 -8.69 1.37 -5.16
N HIS A 105 -8.86 1.30 -6.45
CA HIS A 105 -9.54 2.28 -7.26
C HIS A 105 -11.05 2.03 -7.39
N TRP A 106 -11.77 2.09 -6.26
CA TRP A 106 -13.22 1.94 -6.22
C TRP A 106 -13.92 3.25 -5.92
N GLN A 107 -15.05 3.49 -6.60
CA GLN A 107 -15.84 4.72 -6.46
C GLN A 107 -16.27 5.00 -5.02
N LEU A 108 -16.62 3.94 -4.27
CA LEU A 108 -17.06 4.05 -2.87
C LEU A 108 -15.95 3.81 -1.84
N ALA A 109 -14.69 3.69 -2.27
CA ALA A 109 -13.53 3.49 -1.39
C ALA A 109 -13.76 2.39 -0.34
N LYS A 110 -13.57 2.66 0.96
CA LYS A 110 -13.82 1.70 2.05
C LYS A 110 -15.26 1.18 2.15
N SER A 111 -16.22 1.89 1.54
CA SER A 111 -17.65 1.55 1.53
C SER A 111 -18.06 0.71 0.32
N GLN A 112 -17.13 0.36 -0.57
CA GLN A 112 -17.41 -0.50 -1.71
C GLN A 112 -17.86 -1.92 -1.25
N PRO A 113 -18.93 -2.51 -1.82
CA PRO A 113 -19.43 -3.84 -1.42
C PRO A 113 -18.39 -4.97 -1.44
N GLU A 114 -17.53 -5.04 -2.46
CA GLU A 114 -16.48 -6.06 -2.57
C GLU A 114 -15.43 -5.91 -1.47
N ILE A 115 -15.10 -4.67 -1.11
CA ILE A 115 -14.16 -4.36 -0.03
C ILE A 115 -14.77 -4.68 1.33
N GLN A 116 -16.03 -4.31 1.54
CA GLN A 116 -16.76 -4.69 2.76
C GLN A 116 -16.84 -6.21 2.89
N SER A 117 -17.10 -6.94 1.79
CA SER A 117 -17.17 -8.41 1.80
C SER A 117 -15.86 -9.05 2.28
N ARG A 118 -14.70 -8.53 1.84
CA ARG A 118 -13.38 -8.95 2.36
C ARG A 118 -13.27 -8.73 3.86
N CYS A 119 -13.61 -7.53 4.34
CA CYS A 119 -13.53 -7.18 5.76
C CYS A 119 -14.45 -8.04 6.63
N ILE A 120 -15.68 -8.29 6.16
CA ILE A 120 -16.66 -9.15 6.85
C ILE A 120 -16.16 -10.59 6.92
N GLY A 121 -15.64 -11.13 5.82
CA GLY A 121 -15.09 -12.48 5.78
C GLY A 121 -13.95 -12.67 6.77
N LEU A 122 -12.99 -11.73 6.79
CA LEU A 122 -11.87 -11.74 7.73
C LEU A 122 -12.34 -11.58 9.19
N ALA A 123 -13.30 -10.71 9.47
CA ALA A 123 -13.85 -10.55 10.82
C ALA A 123 -14.54 -11.83 11.31
N LYS A 124 -15.33 -12.50 10.44
CA LYS A 124 -15.95 -13.80 10.76
C LYS A 124 -14.92 -14.93 10.96
N LEU A 125 -13.76 -14.85 10.32
CA LEU A 125 -12.61 -15.73 10.57
C LEU A 125 -11.86 -15.40 11.87
N GLY A 126 -12.22 -14.31 12.56
CA GLY A 126 -11.66 -13.93 13.86
C GLY A 126 -10.50 -12.92 13.80
N PHE A 127 -10.32 -12.23 12.69
CA PHE A 127 -9.36 -11.13 12.56
C PHE A 127 -9.98 -9.79 12.96
N PHE A 128 -9.23 -8.95 13.67
CA PHE A 128 -9.54 -7.52 13.71
C PHE A 128 -9.20 -6.90 12.35
N VAL A 129 -10.13 -6.21 11.70
CA VAL A 129 -9.84 -5.62 10.37
C VAL A 129 -9.98 -4.11 10.45
N LEU A 130 -8.90 -3.39 10.13
CA LEU A 130 -8.95 -1.94 9.95
C LEU A 130 -9.03 -1.63 8.45
N MET A 131 -10.18 -1.14 8.00
CA MET A 131 -10.36 -0.67 6.62
C MET A 131 -10.23 0.85 6.58
N VAL A 132 -9.22 1.37 5.88
CA VAL A 132 -8.92 2.81 5.84
C VAL A 132 -9.27 3.41 4.49
N ASP A 133 -9.67 4.68 4.45
CA ASP A 133 -9.66 5.45 3.20
C ASP A 133 -8.24 5.93 2.90
N ALA A 134 -7.76 5.63 1.70
CA ALA A 134 -6.55 6.24 1.17
C ALA A 134 -6.73 7.77 1.01
N PHE A 135 -5.66 8.55 1.14
CA PHE A 135 -5.73 9.99 0.90
C PHE A 135 -6.22 10.28 -0.53
N GLY A 136 -7.16 11.21 -0.68
CA GLY A 136 -7.77 11.53 -1.97
C GLY A 136 -8.85 10.55 -2.42
N ALA A 137 -9.43 9.76 -1.50
CA ALA A 137 -10.53 8.83 -1.77
C ALA A 137 -11.56 8.80 -0.63
N GLY A 138 -12.79 8.38 -0.94
CA GLY A 138 -13.85 8.21 0.06
C GLY A 138 -14.21 9.52 0.77
N GLU A 139 -14.12 9.52 2.11
CA GLU A 139 -14.36 10.71 2.95
C GLU A 139 -13.17 11.69 2.94
N ARG A 140 -12.10 11.35 2.23
CA ARG A 140 -10.84 12.10 2.17
C ARG A 140 -10.57 12.69 0.78
N GLY A 141 -11.60 12.78 -0.07
CA GLY A 141 -11.54 13.51 -1.33
C GLY A 141 -11.47 15.02 -1.12
N ILE A 142 -10.72 15.71 -1.96
CA ILE A 142 -10.62 17.17 -2.00
C ILE A 142 -11.81 17.71 -2.82
N GLY A 143 -12.53 18.71 -2.31
CA GLY A 143 -13.60 19.41 -3.04
C GLY A 143 -14.94 18.68 -3.22
N LYS A 144 -14.97 17.36 -3.47
CA LYS A 144 -16.22 16.55 -3.51
C LYS A 144 -16.14 15.41 -2.51
N ALA A 145 -17.07 15.39 -1.56
CA ALA A 145 -17.27 14.25 -0.68
C ALA A 145 -17.81 13.08 -1.51
N LEU A 146 -17.07 11.96 -1.54
CA LEU A 146 -17.21 10.84 -2.47
C LEU A 146 -16.88 11.23 -3.93
N GLY A 147 -15.85 10.58 -4.50
CA GLY A 147 -15.60 10.64 -5.94
C GLY A 147 -14.29 11.27 -6.39
N GLU A 148 -13.31 11.54 -5.52
CA GLU A 148 -11.93 11.63 -6.00
C GLU A 148 -11.33 10.23 -6.01
N TYR A 149 -10.88 9.81 -7.19
CA TYR A 149 -10.25 8.53 -7.42
C TYR A 149 -8.74 8.71 -7.20
N HIS A 150 -8.29 8.44 -5.97
CA HIS A 150 -6.88 8.58 -5.54
C HIS A 150 -6.24 9.91 -5.97
N GLY A 151 -7.01 11.00 -5.81
CA GLY A 151 -6.59 12.38 -6.07
C GLY A 151 -6.49 12.81 -7.53
N GLU A 152 -6.76 11.96 -8.52
CA GLU A 152 -6.68 12.30 -9.97
C GLU A 152 -5.48 13.23 -10.31
N MET A 153 -5.71 14.36 -10.99
CA MET A 153 -4.68 15.36 -11.27
C MET A 153 -4.24 16.15 -10.03
N VAL A 154 -5.07 16.21 -8.98
CA VAL A 154 -4.73 16.86 -7.70
C VAL A 154 -3.51 16.18 -7.07
N ALA A 155 -3.35 14.87 -7.24
CA ALA A 155 -2.16 14.15 -6.78
C ALA A 155 -0.86 14.72 -7.36
N GLY A 156 -0.87 15.14 -8.63
CA GLY A 156 0.27 15.81 -9.28
C GLY A 156 0.55 17.20 -8.71
N THR A 157 -0.48 17.90 -8.22
CA THR A 157 -0.32 19.23 -7.59
C THR A 157 0.34 19.18 -6.22
N LEU A 158 0.50 17.99 -5.62
CA LEU A 158 1.22 17.81 -4.35
C LEU A 158 2.74 17.70 -4.55
N TRP A 159 3.21 17.47 -5.78
CA TRP A 159 4.65 17.31 -6.05
C TRP A 159 5.48 18.58 -5.77
N PRO A 160 5.02 19.81 -6.09
CA PRO A 160 5.77 21.03 -5.76
C PRO A 160 6.04 21.24 -4.26
N THR A 161 5.23 20.64 -3.37
CA THR A 161 5.48 20.68 -1.91
C THR A 161 6.33 19.52 -1.42
N GLY A 162 6.83 18.68 -2.34
CA GLY A 162 7.58 17.47 -2.00
C GLY A 162 6.73 16.41 -1.32
N LEU A 163 5.42 16.36 -1.55
CA LEU A 163 4.52 15.38 -0.94
C LEU A 163 3.83 14.51 -2.00
N PRO A 164 4.56 13.66 -2.73
CA PRO A 164 3.95 12.74 -3.69
C PRO A 164 2.91 11.86 -2.97
N LEU A 165 1.78 11.65 -3.64
CA LEU A 165 0.65 10.95 -3.02
C LEU A 165 0.98 9.51 -2.60
N ALA A 166 1.84 8.81 -3.35
CA ALA A 166 2.36 7.49 -2.96
C ALA A 166 3.04 7.54 -1.59
N GLY A 167 3.91 8.54 -1.37
CA GLY A 167 4.62 8.73 -0.10
C GLY A 167 3.70 9.01 1.08
N LEU A 168 2.67 9.83 0.85
CA LEU A 168 1.62 10.06 1.84
C LEU A 168 0.94 8.73 2.21
N GLN A 169 0.46 7.95 1.24
CA GLN A 169 -0.25 6.71 1.51
C GLN A 169 0.63 5.67 2.23
N VAL A 170 1.91 5.54 1.85
CA VAL A 170 2.85 4.62 2.52
C VAL A 170 3.06 5.01 3.98
N TYR A 171 3.32 6.28 4.26
CA TYR A 171 3.47 6.77 5.64
C TYR A 171 2.18 6.58 6.44
N GLU A 172 1.04 6.93 5.86
CA GLU A 172 -0.25 6.82 6.54
C GLU A 172 -0.64 5.35 6.83
N ASN A 173 -0.23 4.40 6.00
CA ASN A 173 -0.40 2.98 6.30
C ASN A 173 0.43 2.55 7.53
N SER A 174 1.63 3.08 7.71
CA SER A 174 2.40 2.89 8.96
C SER A 174 1.67 3.49 10.18
N ARG A 175 1.05 4.67 10.00
CA ARG A 175 0.18 5.28 11.04
C ARG A 175 -1.06 4.45 11.36
N ALA A 176 -1.62 3.77 10.37
CA ALA A 176 -2.71 2.81 10.59
C ALA A 176 -2.25 1.58 11.40
N VAL A 177 -1.00 1.14 11.22
CA VAL A 177 -0.40 0.10 12.07
C VAL A 177 -0.18 0.60 13.50
N ASP A 178 0.22 1.85 13.70
CA ASP A 178 0.29 2.45 15.05
C ASP A 178 -1.07 2.41 15.75
N TYR A 179 -2.14 2.75 15.03
CA TYR A 179 -3.50 2.63 15.56
C TYR A 179 -3.86 1.20 15.92
N LEU A 180 -3.57 0.22 15.05
CA LEU A 180 -3.79 -1.20 15.33
C LEU A 180 -3.06 -1.64 16.61
N GLN A 181 -1.79 -1.26 16.80
CA GLN A 181 -1.02 -1.63 17.99
C GLN A 181 -1.54 -0.99 19.28
N ALA A 182 -2.20 0.17 19.19
CA ALA A 182 -2.82 0.84 20.32
C ALA A 182 -4.17 0.22 20.75
N ARG A 183 -4.76 -0.66 19.92
CA ARG A 183 -6.04 -1.31 20.25
C ARG A 183 -5.85 -2.48 21.23
N PRO A 184 -6.58 -2.52 22.35
CA PRO A 184 -6.47 -3.62 23.31
C PRO A 184 -6.92 -4.96 22.74
N GLU A 185 -7.78 -4.96 21.71
CA GLU A 185 -8.28 -6.16 21.04
C GLU A 185 -7.32 -6.72 19.99
N VAL A 186 -6.19 -6.04 19.70
CA VAL A 186 -5.23 -6.47 18.67
C VAL A 186 -4.03 -7.15 19.32
N ASP A 187 -3.60 -8.26 18.74
CA ASP A 187 -2.28 -8.84 18.99
C ASP A 187 -1.23 -8.09 18.14
N PRO A 188 -0.36 -7.26 18.77
CA PRO A 188 0.58 -6.42 18.03
C PRO A 188 1.65 -7.22 17.27
N ASN A 189 1.80 -8.52 17.55
CA ASN A 189 2.75 -9.39 16.88
C ASN A 189 2.14 -10.15 15.69
N ARG A 190 0.84 -9.98 15.41
CA ARG A 190 0.12 -10.71 14.36
C ARG A 190 -0.68 -9.77 13.47
N ILE A 191 -0.01 -8.79 12.89
CA ILE A 191 -0.61 -7.83 11.96
C ILE A 191 -0.21 -8.18 10.53
N GLY A 192 -1.17 -8.30 9.62
CA GLY A 192 -0.94 -8.42 8.18
C GLY A 192 -1.53 -7.25 7.41
N ILE A 193 -1.24 -7.17 6.12
CA ILE A 193 -1.81 -6.17 5.20
C ILE A 193 -2.26 -6.83 3.90
N THR A 194 -3.40 -6.38 3.38
CA THR A 194 -3.87 -6.79 2.04
C THR A 194 -4.76 -5.73 1.40
N GLY A 195 -4.72 -5.71 0.07
CA GLY A 195 -5.56 -4.87 -0.78
C GLY A 195 -5.40 -5.26 -2.23
N ALA A 196 -6.33 -4.79 -3.06
CA ALA A 196 -6.36 -5.09 -4.48
C ALA A 196 -6.16 -3.84 -5.35
N SER A 197 -5.58 -3.98 -6.55
CA SER A 197 -5.26 -2.87 -7.45
C SER A 197 -4.34 -1.85 -6.77
N GLY A 198 -4.69 -0.55 -6.73
CA GLY A 198 -3.92 0.46 -5.98
C GLY A 198 -3.76 0.13 -4.49
N GLY A 199 -4.66 -0.67 -3.90
CA GLY A 199 -4.51 -1.22 -2.56
C GLY A 199 -3.43 -2.32 -2.49
N GLY A 200 -3.21 -3.05 -3.57
CA GLY A 200 -2.09 -3.99 -3.69
C GLY A 200 -0.75 -3.26 -3.74
N ASN A 201 -0.66 -2.13 -4.45
CA ASN A 201 0.54 -1.30 -4.45
C ASN A 201 0.82 -0.69 -3.07
N GLN A 202 -0.20 -0.16 -2.39
CA GLN A 202 -0.10 0.21 -0.99
C GLN A 202 0.37 -0.95 -0.10
N THR A 203 -0.13 -2.16 -0.34
CA THR A 203 0.25 -3.37 0.39
C THR A 203 1.73 -3.72 0.20
N MET A 204 2.21 -3.69 -1.04
CA MET A 204 3.62 -3.92 -1.38
C MET A 204 4.52 -2.89 -0.69
N TYR A 205 4.26 -1.60 -0.86
CA TYR A 205 5.11 -0.55 -0.30
C TYR A 205 5.07 -0.50 1.23
N ALA A 206 3.88 -0.53 1.84
CA ALA A 206 3.79 -0.54 3.30
C ALA A 206 4.41 -1.82 3.89
N GLY A 207 4.20 -2.97 3.25
CA GLY A 207 4.85 -4.22 3.60
C GLY A 207 6.37 -4.13 3.53
N ALA A 208 6.92 -3.48 2.51
CA ALA A 208 8.36 -3.26 2.35
C ALA A 208 8.95 -2.31 3.41
N MET A 209 8.18 -1.34 3.89
CA MET A 209 8.65 -0.29 4.80
C MET A 209 8.42 -0.57 6.29
N ASP A 210 7.36 -1.29 6.65
CA ASP A 210 6.96 -1.50 8.04
C ASP A 210 7.08 -2.97 8.46
N ASP A 211 8.10 -3.28 9.27
CA ASP A 211 8.42 -4.64 9.74
C ASP A 211 7.41 -5.23 10.74
N ARG A 212 6.45 -4.41 11.22
CA ARG A 212 5.36 -4.88 12.08
C ARG A 212 4.35 -5.70 11.30
N LEU A 213 4.24 -5.49 9.98
CA LEU A 213 3.39 -6.25 9.07
C LEU A 213 3.99 -7.64 8.78
N LYS A 214 3.53 -8.67 9.48
CA LYS A 214 4.07 -10.04 9.42
C LYS A 214 3.65 -10.85 8.19
N CYS A 215 2.55 -10.46 7.55
CA CYS A 215 2.07 -11.04 6.29
C CYS A 215 1.68 -9.93 5.32
N VAL A 216 2.18 -9.99 4.09
CA VAL A 216 1.99 -9.00 3.03
C VAL A 216 1.37 -9.69 1.82
N VAL A 217 0.14 -9.32 1.48
CA VAL A 217 -0.64 -10.00 0.42
C VAL A 217 -1.17 -8.98 -0.59
N PRO A 218 -0.33 -8.48 -1.52
CA PRO A 218 -0.79 -7.60 -2.59
C PRO A 218 -1.56 -8.40 -3.64
N VAL A 219 -2.70 -7.85 -4.09
CA VAL A 219 -3.60 -8.50 -5.04
C VAL A 219 -3.75 -7.65 -6.30
N CYS A 220 -3.56 -8.26 -7.47
CA CYS A 220 -3.71 -7.65 -8.79
C CYS A 220 -3.02 -6.27 -8.90
N SER A 221 -1.74 -6.21 -8.54
CA SER A 221 -0.97 -4.94 -8.53
C SER A 221 0.51 -5.10 -8.79
N VAL A 222 1.11 -6.25 -8.45
CA VAL A 222 2.54 -6.46 -8.61
C VAL A 222 2.86 -6.82 -10.07
N GLY A 223 3.83 -6.11 -10.62
CA GLY A 223 4.31 -6.20 -11.97
C GLY A 223 5.80 -5.88 -12.02
N THR A 224 6.19 -4.95 -12.90
CA THR A 224 7.51 -4.29 -12.91
C THR A 224 7.32 -2.82 -13.29
N TYR A 225 8.13 -1.91 -12.74
CA TYR A 225 8.18 -0.51 -13.15
C TYR A 225 8.48 -0.37 -14.65
N GLN A 226 9.30 -1.24 -15.22
CA GLN A 226 9.52 -1.26 -16.67
C GLN A 226 8.24 -1.55 -17.46
N ALA A 227 7.38 -2.47 -16.97
CA ALA A 227 6.10 -2.74 -17.61
C ALA A 227 5.09 -1.59 -17.42
N TYR A 228 5.25 -0.72 -16.43
CA TYR A 228 4.39 0.46 -16.29
C TYR A 228 4.64 1.50 -17.40
N LEU A 229 5.78 1.45 -18.08
CA LEU A 229 6.13 2.45 -19.10
C LEU A 229 5.20 2.36 -20.32
N GLY A 230 4.35 3.38 -20.47
CA GLY A 230 3.32 3.44 -21.50
C GLY A 230 2.00 2.78 -21.10
N ALA A 231 1.89 2.27 -19.87
CA ALA A 231 0.64 1.85 -19.26
C ALA A 231 0.17 2.89 -18.23
N ALA A 232 -1.11 3.24 -18.25
CA ALA A 232 -1.63 4.16 -17.24
C ALA A 232 -1.66 3.47 -15.86
N CYS A 233 -1.00 4.08 -14.87
CA CYS A 233 -1.19 3.82 -13.44
C CYS A 233 -1.55 5.14 -12.75
N CYS A 234 -2.22 5.09 -11.60
CA CYS A 234 -2.59 6.30 -10.91
C CYS A 234 -1.36 6.98 -10.28
N MET A 235 -1.36 8.30 -10.18
CA MET A 235 -0.27 9.07 -9.56
C MET A 235 -0.01 8.68 -8.10
N CYS A 236 -0.97 8.05 -7.41
CA CYS A 236 -0.77 7.50 -6.07
C CYS A 236 0.10 6.24 -6.03
N GLU A 237 0.40 5.63 -7.17
CA GLU A 237 1.16 4.38 -7.30
C GLU A 237 2.58 4.65 -7.85
N VAL A 238 2.82 5.87 -8.33
CA VAL A 238 4.08 6.28 -8.94
C VAL A 238 5.10 6.62 -7.86
N THR A 239 6.25 5.94 -7.91
CA THR A 239 7.46 6.27 -7.15
C THR A 239 8.43 7.03 -8.06
N PRO A 240 8.53 8.37 -7.96
CA PRO A 240 9.36 9.16 -8.87
C PRO A 240 10.82 8.72 -8.85
N GLY A 241 11.39 8.47 -10.03
CA GLY A 241 12.81 8.11 -10.16
C GLY A 241 13.18 6.68 -9.75
N ALA A 242 12.22 5.81 -9.43
CA ALA A 242 12.50 4.47 -8.90
C ALA A 242 13.47 3.64 -9.77
N LEU A 243 13.30 3.67 -11.09
CA LEU A 243 14.15 2.92 -12.03
C LEU A 243 15.62 3.37 -12.05
N SER A 244 15.95 4.53 -11.46
CA SER A 244 17.36 4.94 -11.29
C SER A 244 18.12 4.05 -10.30
N HIS A 245 17.42 3.27 -9.47
CA HIS A 245 18.05 2.47 -8.42
C HIS A 245 17.34 1.18 -8.02
N THR A 246 16.10 0.94 -8.44
CA THR A 246 15.34 -0.25 -8.02
C THR A 246 14.31 -0.72 -9.06
N GLU A 247 13.83 -1.94 -8.85
CA GLU A 247 12.67 -2.54 -9.49
C GLU A 247 11.70 -3.06 -8.38
N GLU A 248 10.43 -3.34 -8.71
CA GLU A 248 9.44 -3.87 -7.75
C GLU A 248 9.92 -5.16 -7.07
N GLY A 249 10.63 -6.04 -7.78
CA GLY A 249 11.21 -7.26 -7.20
C GLY A 249 12.15 -6.99 -6.02
N ALA A 250 12.98 -5.94 -6.10
CA ALA A 250 13.85 -5.55 -4.99
C ALA A 250 13.04 -4.99 -3.81
N ILE A 251 11.95 -4.27 -4.07
CA ILE A 251 11.03 -3.77 -3.04
C ILE A 251 10.36 -4.93 -2.31
N LEU A 252 9.89 -5.95 -3.04
CA LEU A 252 9.30 -7.16 -2.45
C LEU A 252 10.30 -7.95 -1.60
N SER A 253 11.59 -7.95 -1.98
CA SER A 253 12.64 -8.61 -1.19
C SER A 253 12.77 -8.03 0.23
N LEU A 254 12.36 -6.77 0.45
CA LEU A 254 12.36 -6.12 1.77
C LEU A 254 11.34 -6.73 2.74
N VAL A 255 10.41 -7.56 2.23
CA VAL A 255 9.46 -8.29 3.07
C VAL A 255 10.14 -9.42 3.82
N ALA A 256 11.19 -10.04 3.27
CA ALA A 256 11.88 -11.15 3.90
C ALA A 256 12.35 -10.78 5.34
N PRO A 257 12.28 -11.72 6.30
CA PRO A 257 11.79 -13.10 6.20
C PRO A 257 10.27 -13.24 6.48
N ARG A 258 9.49 -12.16 6.39
CA ARG A 258 8.06 -12.16 6.69
C ARG A 258 7.26 -12.81 5.54
N GLY A 259 6.00 -13.16 5.81
CA GLY A 259 5.17 -13.84 4.81
C GLY A 259 4.82 -12.92 3.64
N LEU A 260 5.11 -13.36 2.41
CA LEU A 260 4.73 -12.68 1.18
C LEU A 260 3.91 -13.64 0.30
N MET A 261 2.74 -13.19 -0.16
CA MET A 261 1.94 -13.92 -1.15
C MET A 261 1.41 -12.96 -2.21
N LEU A 262 1.82 -13.16 -3.46
CA LEU A 262 1.31 -12.39 -4.59
C LEU A 262 0.08 -13.08 -5.18
N ILE A 263 -0.95 -12.29 -5.49
CA ILE A 263 -2.10 -12.76 -6.29
C ILE A 263 -2.17 -11.90 -7.54
N ASN A 264 -2.08 -12.49 -8.73
CA ASN A 264 -2.29 -11.82 -10.01
C ASN A 264 -3.44 -12.49 -10.77
N ALA A 265 -4.18 -11.72 -11.58
CA ALA A 265 -5.24 -12.26 -12.43
C ALA A 265 -4.75 -12.49 -13.86
N THR A 266 -5.18 -13.58 -14.49
CA THR A 266 -4.76 -13.96 -15.85
C THR A 266 -5.32 -13.06 -16.95
N ARG A 267 -6.27 -12.18 -16.63
CA ARG A 267 -6.94 -11.25 -17.56
C ARG A 267 -6.77 -9.79 -17.14
N ASP A 268 -5.80 -9.50 -16.28
CA ASP A 268 -5.46 -8.13 -15.92
C ASP A 268 -4.70 -7.42 -17.05
N ALA A 269 -4.51 -6.12 -16.91
CA ALA A 269 -3.66 -5.34 -17.80
C ALA A 269 -2.21 -5.87 -17.78
N PHE A 270 -1.48 -5.70 -18.89
CA PHE A 270 -0.20 -6.37 -19.11
C PHE A 270 0.83 -6.08 -18.01
N GLN A 271 0.82 -4.85 -17.48
CA GLN A 271 1.73 -4.39 -16.44
C GLN A 271 1.51 -5.11 -15.11
N PHE A 272 0.34 -5.71 -14.88
CA PHE A 272 0.00 -6.51 -13.69
C PHE A 272 -0.19 -7.99 -14.01
N SER A 273 0.28 -8.43 -15.20
CA SER A 273 0.13 -9.80 -15.65
C SER A 273 0.85 -10.78 -14.73
N VAL A 274 0.43 -12.04 -14.77
CA VAL A 274 1.11 -13.15 -14.06
C VAL A 274 2.59 -13.22 -14.45
N GLY A 275 2.93 -12.93 -15.71
CA GLY A 275 4.32 -12.92 -16.19
C GLY A 275 5.17 -11.84 -15.53
N GLU A 276 4.67 -10.60 -15.46
CA GLU A 276 5.41 -9.51 -14.80
C GLU A 276 5.51 -9.73 -13.28
N GLY A 277 4.41 -10.14 -12.63
CA GLY A 277 4.44 -10.47 -11.20
C GLY A 277 5.41 -11.61 -10.87
N ALA A 278 5.52 -12.61 -11.75
CA ALA A 278 6.48 -13.71 -11.58
C ALA A 278 7.94 -13.25 -11.68
N LYS A 279 8.27 -12.27 -12.53
CA LYS A 279 9.63 -11.69 -12.60
C LYS A 279 10.00 -11.03 -11.27
N SER A 280 9.13 -10.20 -10.73
CA SER A 280 9.38 -9.52 -9.45
C SER A 280 9.46 -10.51 -8.28
N LEU A 281 8.61 -11.54 -8.27
CA LEU A 281 8.71 -12.60 -7.26
C LEU A 281 9.99 -13.43 -7.37
N ALA A 282 10.44 -13.70 -8.60
CA ALA A 282 11.68 -14.46 -8.83
C ALA A 282 12.90 -13.67 -8.34
N PHE A 283 12.92 -12.35 -8.52
CA PHE A 283 13.97 -11.49 -7.96
C PHE A 283 13.95 -11.44 -6.43
N ALA A 284 12.75 -11.46 -5.83
CA ALA A 284 12.58 -11.31 -4.39
C ALA A 284 12.92 -12.57 -3.55
N LYS A 285 13.11 -13.72 -4.20
CA LYS A 285 13.44 -15.01 -3.57
C LYS A 285 14.94 -15.15 -3.33
#